data_AF-A0A6G9W734-F1
#
_entry.id   AF-A0A6G9W734-F1
#
_cell.length_a   1.000
_cell.length_b   1.000
_cell.length_c   1.000
_cell.angle_alpha   90.00
_cell.angle_beta   90.00
_cell.angle_gamma   90.00
#
_symmetry.space_group_name_H-M   'P 1'
#
loop_
_entity.id
_entity.type
_entity.pdbx_description
1 polymer ?
#
loop_
_entity_poly.entity_id
_entity_poly.type
_entity_poly.pdbx_seq_one_letter_code
_entity_poly.pdbx_strand_id
1 'polypeptide(L)'
;MMLIEETAPAAEALPVAALREHLRLGTGFEIADDTAEDMALAGFLRAAIATIEARTGKVLLTRRFTMQLDDWRDRLGQTLPLAPVTQVEKVEIDDGMGTVTEVPQENWRLLPHGQRPMILPTGVILPHVPRRGTVSVTFVAGFGDSWSQVPADLAQAVLMLAARYYEDRGHDGTKGGMPFGVSALIERWRQVRTLAGRGSREARR
;
A
#
# COMPACT_ATOMS: atom_id res chain seq x y z
N MET A 1 8.94 -13.53 4.00
CA MET A 1 8.13 -12.63 3.16
C MET A 1 8.81 -11.28 3.07
N MET A 2 9.15 -10.87 1.86
CA MET A 2 9.71 -9.56 1.55
C MET A 2 8.73 -8.85 0.61
N LEU A 3 8.51 -7.54 0.80
CA LEU A 3 7.68 -6.72 -0.06
C LEU A 3 8.51 -5.53 -0.53
N ILE A 4 8.62 -5.36 -1.84
CA ILE A 4 9.41 -4.32 -2.49
C ILE A 4 8.45 -3.42 -3.25
N GLU A 5 8.58 -2.12 -3.04
CA GLU A 5 7.96 -1.09 -3.89
C GLU A 5 8.89 -0.84 -5.08
N GLU A 6 8.42 -1.08 -6.30
CA GLU A 6 9.24 -0.95 -7.51
C GLU A 6 9.16 0.45 -8.11
N THR A 7 8.05 1.16 -7.88
CA THR A 7 7.80 2.50 -8.40
C THR A 7 7.37 3.44 -7.29
N ALA A 8 7.89 4.66 -7.28
CA ALA A 8 7.38 5.73 -6.43
C ALA A 8 6.14 6.40 -7.07
N PRO A 9 5.26 7.05 -6.28
CA PRO A 9 4.19 7.87 -6.83
C PRO A 9 4.76 9.04 -7.64
N ALA A 10 4.10 9.39 -8.74
CA ALA A 10 4.45 10.57 -9.53
C ALA A 10 4.38 11.86 -8.68
N ALA A 11 5.30 12.80 -8.90
CA ALA A 11 5.38 14.00 -8.07
C ALA A 11 4.13 14.89 -8.23
N GLU A 12 3.63 14.97 -9.45
CA GLU A 12 2.42 15.67 -9.87
C GLU A 12 1.13 15.06 -9.30
N ALA A 13 1.17 13.79 -8.86
CA ALA A 13 0.03 13.15 -8.20
C ALA A 13 -0.12 13.58 -6.73
N LEU A 14 0.89 14.24 -6.15
CA LEU A 14 0.82 14.75 -4.79
C LEU A 14 0.01 16.04 -4.71
N PRO A 15 -0.92 16.18 -3.75
CA PRO A 15 -1.83 17.31 -3.65
C PRO A 15 -1.18 18.54 -2.97
N VAL A 16 -0.06 19.02 -3.50
CA VAL A 16 0.70 20.14 -2.92
C VAL A 16 -0.16 21.41 -2.83
N ALA A 17 -0.90 21.73 -3.89
CA ALA A 17 -1.82 22.88 -3.91
C ALA A 17 -2.93 22.75 -2.85
N ALA A 18 -3.48 21.55 -2.64
CA ALA A 18 -4.52 21.35 -1.62
C ALA A 18 -3.96 21.46 -0.20
N LEU A 19 -2.71 21.02 0.04
CA LEU A 19 -2.07 21.22 1.35
C LEU A 19 -1.76 22.69 1.61
N ARG A 20 -1.30 23.43 0.58
CA ARG A 20 -1.08 24.88 0.66
C ARG A 20 -2.36 25.62 1.06
N GLU A 21 -3.48 25.29 0.39
CA GLU A 21 -4.80 25.83 0.73
C GLU A 21 -5.23 25.45 2.16
N HIS A 22 -5.02 24.18 2.55
CA HIS A 22 -5.35 23.70 3.90
C HIS A 22 -4.58 24.45 4.99
N LEU A 23 -3.30 24.76 4.74
CA LEU A 23 -2.44 25.54 5.63
C LEU A 23 -2.69 27.05 5.54
N ARG A 24 -3.56 27.50 4.63
CA ARG A 24 -3.87 28.91 4.36
C ARG A 24 -2.63 29.72 3.98
N LEU A 25 -1.69 29.10 3.28
CA LEU A 25 -0.47 29.76 2.81
C LEU A 25 -0.79 30.59 1.56
N GLY A 26 -0.63 31.91 1.67
CA GLY A 26 -0.55 32.83 0.53
C GLY A 26 -1.81 32.96 -0.33
N THR A 27 -2.87 33.58 0.18
CA THR A 27 -3.95 34.11 -0.69
C THR A 27 -3.71 35.60 -0.97
N GLY A 28 -3.56 36.00 -2.23
CA GLY A 28 -3.60 37.42 -2.64
C GLY A 28 -2.27 38.14 -2.83
N PHE A 29 -1.14 37.43 -2.84
CA PHE A 29 0.16 37.96 -3.27
C PHE A 29 0.59 37.24 -4.56
N GLU A 30 1.42 37.86 -5.41
CA GLU A 30 2.14 37.12 -6.45
C GLU A 30 3.00 36.08 -5.74
N ILE A 31 2.51 34.84 -5.71
CA ILE A 31 3.28 33.69 -5.27
C ILE A 31 4.32 33.52 -6.37
N ALA A 32 5.53 34.04 -6.17
CA ALA A 32 6.67 33.57 -6.93
C ALA A 32 6.70 32.05 -6.74
N ASP A 33 6.88 31.27 -7.81
CA ASP A 33 7.03 29.81 -7.74
C ASP A 33 8.14 29.46 -6.74
N ASP A 34 7.77 29.28 -5.47
CA ASP A 34 8.71 28.90 -4.42
C ASP A 34 8.86 27.38 -4.47
N THR A 35 9.68 26.97 -5.44
CA THR A 35 10.07 25.58 -5.65
C THR A 35 10.59 24.92 -4.37
N ALA A 36 11.18 25.67 -3.44
CA ALA A 36 11.66 25.14 -2.16
C ALA A 36 10.49 24.83 -1.21
N GLU A 37 9.48 25.69 -1.15
CA GLU A 37 8.26 25.44 -0.38
C GLU A 37 7.48 24.25 -0.93
N ASP A 38 7.31 24.16 -2.25
CA ASP A 38 6.62 23.03 -2.90
C ASP A 38 7.32 21.69 -2.60
N MET A 39 8.66 21.65 -2.67
CA MET A 39 9.42 20.47 -2.30
C MET A 39 9.25 20.09 -0.83
N ALA A 40 9.21 21.07 0.08
CA ALA A 40 8.99 20.84 1.50
C ALA A 40 7.58 20.28 1.78
N LEU A 41 6.54 20.89 1.19
CA LEU A 41 5.16 20.43 1.30
C LEU A 41 4.98 19.01 0.73
N ALA A 42 5.61 18.72 -0.43
CA ALA A 42 5.63 17.38 -1.00
C ALA A 42 6.30 16.36 -0.07
N GLY A 43 7.35 16.75 0.66
CA GLY A 43 7.99 15.93 1.68
C GLY A 43 7.04 15.53 2.80
N PHE A 44 6.29 16.49 3.36
CA PHE A 44 5.29 16.22 4.41
C PHE A 44 4.15 15.34 3.91
N LEU A 45 3.68 15.53 2.67
CA LEU A 45 2.67 14.69 2.05
C LEU A 45 3.14 13.24 1.91
N ARG A 46 4.36 13.01 1.40
CA ARG A 46 4.93 11.65 1.29
C ARG A 46 5.01 10.97 2.66
N ALA A 47 5.45 11.69 3.69
CA ALA A 47 5.51 11.16 5.06
C ALA A 47 4.10 10.81 5.60
N ALA A 48 3.11 11.68 5.37
CA ALA A 48 1.73 11.45 5.81
C ALA A 48 1.07 10.27 5.09
N ILE A 49 1.24 10.17 3.77
CA ILE A 49 0.78 9.04 2.96
C ILE A 49 1.38 7.74 3.49
N ALA A 50 2.70 7.64 3.58
CA ALA A 50 3.38 6.44 4.07
C ALA A 50 2.89 6.02 5.47
N THR A 51 2.65 6.99 6.36
CA THR A 51 2.13 6.74 7.72
C THR A 51 0.72 6.14 7.68
N ILE A 52 -0.18 6.69 6.86
CA ILE A 52 -1.57 6.22 6.75
C ILE A 52 -1.63 4.85 6.06
N GLU A 53 -0.84 4.64 5.02
CA GLU A 53 -0.75 3.37 4.32
C GLU A 53 -0.26 2.25 5.24
N ALA A 54 0.79 2.51 6.05
CA ALA A 54 1.30 1.55 7.02
C ALA A 54 0.24 1.15 8.07
N ARG A 55 -0.65 2.06 8.46
CA ARG A 55 -1.69 1.77 9.46
C ARG A 55 -2.90 1.06 8.87
N THR A 56 -3.25 1.34 7.62
CA THR A 56 -4.49 0.84 6.99
C THR A 56 -4.25 -0.37 6.09
N GLY A 57 -3.02 -0.59 5.62
CA GLY A 57 -2.71 -1.53 4.55
C GLY A 57 -3.31 -1.10 3.20
N LYS A 58 -3.68 0.19 3.07
CA LYS A 58 -4.13 0.76 1.81
C LYS A 58 -2.96 1.35 1.03
N VAL A 59 -3.07 1.34 -0.28
CA VAL A 59 -2.20 2.07 -1.19
C VAL A 59 -3.05 3.20 -1.76
N LEU A 60 -2.65 4.45 -1.51
CA LEU A 60 -3.41 5.63 -1.90
C LEU A 60 -3.23 5.90 -3.39
N LEU A 61 -1.98 6.04 -3.82
CA LEU A 61 -1.59 6.28 -5.21
C LEU A 61 -1.04 5.01 -5.85
N THR A 62 -1.46 4.73 -7.08
CA THR A 62 -1.07 3.53 -7.84
C THR A 62 0.44 3.35 -7.90
N ARG A 63 0.88 2.16 -7.50
CA ARG A 63 2.28 1.74 -7.55
C ARG A 63 2.39 0.25 -7.83
N ARG A 64 3.56 -0.11 -8.36
CA ARG A 64 3.97 -1.48 -8.62
C ARG A 64 4.74 -2.02 -7.42
N PHE A 65 4.43 -3.26 -7.04
CA PHE A 65 5.04 -3.96 -5.93
C PHE A 65 5.41 -5.37 -6.33
N THR A 66 6.51 -5.87 -5.75
CA THR A 66 6.85 -7.29 -5.79
C THR A 66 6.85 -7.86 -4.38
N MET A 67 6.03 -8.89 -4.16
CA MET A 67 6.00 -9.66 -2.93
C MET A 67 6.69 -11.00 -3.15
N GLN A 68 7.74 -11.26 -2.38
CA GLN A 68 8.44 -12.55 -2.37
C GLN A 68 8.09 -13.36 -1.11
N LEU A 69 7.83 -14.64 -1.29
CA LEU A 69 7.51 -15.63 -0.25
C LEU A 69 8.39 -16.87 -0.42
N ASP A 70 8.74 -17.52 0.69
CA ASP A 70 9.47 -18.80 0.64
C ASP A 70 8.56 -19.96 0.21
N ASP A 71 7.26 -19.86 0.48
CA ASP A 71 6.19 -20.75 0.00
C ASP A 71 4.84 -20.01 0.13
N TRP A 72 3.79 -20.54 -0.51
CA TRP A 72 2.44 -20.06 -0.34
C TRP A 72 1.98 -20.22 1.11
N ARG A 73 1.34 -19.19 1.67
CA ARG A 73 0.74 -19.28 3.01
C ARG A 73 -0.40 -20.29 3.07
N ASP A 74 -1.18 -20.34 1.99
CA ASP A 74 -2.20 -21.33 1.71
C ASP A 74 -2.24 -21.55 0.20
N ARG A 75 -2.15 -22.81 -0.23
CA ARG A 75 -2.17 -23.15 -1.66
C ARG A 75 -3.58 -23.07 -2.25
N LEU A 76 -4.62 -22.98 -1.44
CA LEU A 76 -5.98 -22.67 -1.92
C LEU A 76 -6.18 -21.17 -2.18
N GLY A 77 -5.31 -20.32 -1.67
CA GLY A 77 -5.36 -18.89 -1.92
C GLY A 77 -4.31 -18.10 -1.16
N GLN A 78 -3.60 -17.23 -1.89
CA GLN A 78 -2.58 -16.35 -1.31
C GLN A 78 -3.12 -14.93 -1.15
N THR A 79 -3.29 -14.48 0.09
CA THR A 79 -3.65 -13.08 0.38
C THR A 79 -2.49 -12.14 0.06
N LEU A 80 -2.80 -11.00 -0.55
CA LEU A 80 -1.87 -9.91 -0.76
C LEU A 80 -1.90 -8.94 0.44
N PRO A 81 -0.75 -8.39 0.87
CA PRO A 81 -0.65 -7.57 2.06
C PRO A 81 -1.21 -6.15 1.89
N LEU A 82 -1.33 -5.68 0.64
CA LEU A 82 -1.76 -4.35 0.26
C LEU A 82 -3.13 -4.39 -0.44
N ALA A 83 -3.89 -3.30 -0.36
CA ALA A 83 -5.16 -3.13 -1.06
C ALA A 83 -5.40 -1.66 -1.44
N PRO A 84 -6.27 -1.34 -2.39
CA PRO A 84 -6.82 -2.25 -3.39
C PRO A 84 -5.72 -2.68 -4.39
N VAL A 85 -5.80 -3.93 -4.85
CA VAL A 85 -4.96 -4.45 -5.94
C VAL A 85 -5.78 -4.38 -7.20
N THR A 86 -5.29 -3.68 -8.21
CA THR A 86 -5.97 -3.49 -9.50
C THR A 86 -5.61 -4.58 -10.48
N GLN A 87 -4.35 -5.04 -10.45
CA GLN A 87 -3.83 -6.06 -11.36
C GLN A 87 -2.70 -6.85 -10.69
N VAL A 88 -2.66 -8.16 -10.93
CA VAL A 88 -1.44 -8.96 -10.73
C VAL A 88 -0.85 -9.15 -12.12
N GLU A 89 0.39 -8.75 -12.30
CA GLU A 89 1.06 -8.75 -13.60
C GLU A 89 1.70 -10.09 -13.89
N LYS A 90 2.40 -10.66 -12.90
CA LYS A 90 3.06 -11.97 -13.03
C LYS A 90 3.28 -12.65 -11.69
N VAL A 91 3.40 -13.98 -11.78
CA VAL A 91 3.80 -14.86 -10.67
C VAL A 91 4.98 -15.67 -11.17
N GLU A 92 6.09 -15.64 -10.45
CA GLU A 92 7.34 -16.31 -10.83
C GLU A 92 7.80 -17.23 -9.69
N ILE A 93 8.27 -18.43 -10.03
CA ILE A 93 8.81 -19.39 -9.07
C ILE A 93 10.28 -19.61 -9.37
N ASP A 94 11.13 -19.33 -8.39
CA ASP A 94 12.54 -19.72 -8.36
C ASP A 94 12.64 -21.14 -7.80
N ASP A 95 13.38 -22.03 -8.47
CA ASP A 95 13.57 -23.42 -8.07
C ASP A 95 14.60 -23.63 -6.94
N GLY A 96 15.28 -22.57 -6.49
CA GLY A 96 16.35 -22.60 -5.50
C GLY A 96 17.71 -22.99 -6.08
N MET A 97 17.79 -23.23 -7.39
CA MET A 97 18.99 -23.52 -8.16
C MET A 97 19.29 -22.43 -9.20
N GLY A 98 18.53 -21.34 -9.19
CA GLY A 98 18.71 -20.17 -10.06
C GLY A 98 17.85 -20.18 -11.32
N THR A 99 16.96 -21.16 -11.49
CA THR A 99 15.98 -21.16 -12.59
C THR A 99 14.70 -20.49 -12.12
N VAL A 100 14.34 -19.38 -12.76
CA VAL A 100 13.06 -18.69 -12.53
C VAL A 100 12.09 -19.06 -13.64
N THR A 101 10.92 -19.57 -13.27
CA THR A 101 9.85 -19.92 -14.20
C THR A 101 8.61 -19.07 -13.92
N GLU A 102 8.10 -18.41 -14.94
CA GLU A 102 6.81 -17.71 -14.84
C GLU A 102 5.66 -18.73 -14.81
N VAL A 103 4.75 -18.56 -13.86
CA VAL A 103 3.52 -19.35 -13.76
C VAL A 103 2.52 -18.81 -14.78
N PRO A 104 2.04 -19.64 -15.72
CA PRO A 104 1.07 -19.22 -16.73
C PRO A 104 -0.18 -18.59 -16.11
N GLN A 105 -0.65 -17.50 -16.72
CA GLN A 105 -1.76 -16.70 -16.19
C GLN A 105 -3.06 -17.51 -16.06
N GLU A 106 -3.27 -18.55 -16.87
CA GLU A 106 -4.41 -19.45 -16.78
C GLU A 106 -4.46 -20.25 -15.47
N ASN A 107 -3.34 -20.41 -14.76
CA ASN A 107 -3.27 -21.22 -13.54
C ASN A 107 -3.72 -20.49 -12.28
N TRP A 108 -3.88 -19.16 -12.34
CA TRP A 108 -4.26 -18.33 -11.20
C TRP A 108 -5.15 -17.17 -11.62
N ARG A 109 -5.86 -16.58 -10.66
CA ARG A 109 -6.65 -15.36 -10.87
C ARG A 109 -6.61 -14.47 -9.65
N LEU A 110 -6.70 -13.16 -9.89
CA LEU A 110 -6.92 -12.19 -8.82
C LEU A 110 -8.41 -12.21 -8.42
N LEU A 111 -8.67 -12.40 -7.13
CA LEU A 111 -9.94 -12.03 -6.50
C LEU A 111 -9.80 -10.60 -5.94
N PRO A 112 -10.32 -9.58 -6.65
CA PRO A 112 -10.25 -8.21 -6.17
C PRO A 112 -11.10 -8.04 -4.91
N HIS A 113 -10.55 -7.37 -3.91
CA HIS A 113 -11.26 -7.06 -2.67
C HIS A 113 -10.65 -5.82 -2.03
N GLY A 114 -11.48 -4.88 -1.56
CA GLY A 114 -11.01 -3.62 -0.97
C GLY A 114 -10.30 -3.75 0.38
N GLN A 115 -10.16 -4.97 0.93
CA GLN A 115 -9.53 -5.22 2.23
C GLN A 115 -8.53 -6.36 2.15
N ARG A 116 -8.91 -7.49 1.56
CA ARG A 116 -8.09 -8.70 1.46
C ARG A 116 -8.10 -9.23 0.03
N PRO A 117 -7.42 -8.58 -0.92
CA PRO A 117 -7.26 -9.14 -2.25
C PRO A 117 -6.47 -10.46 -2.15
N MET A 118 -6.84 -11.42 -2.98
CA MET A 118 -6.27 -12.77 -2.94
C MET A 118 -5.94 -13.25 -4.35
N ILE A 119 -4.84 -13.99 -4.48
CA ILE A 119 -4.56 -14.81 -5.65
C ILE A 119 -5.15 -16.18 -5.37
N LEU A 120 -6.07 -16.63 -6.23
CA LEU A 120 -6.68 -17.95 -6.16
C LEU A 120 -6.16 -18.81 -7.32
N PRO A 121 -6.02 -20.13 -7.14
CA PRO A 121 -5.80 -21.01 -8.26
C PRO A 121 -7.04 -21.04 -9.16
N THR A 122 -6.83 -21.20 -10.46
CA THR A 122 -7.91 -21.54 -11.40
C THR A 122 -8.19 -23.06 -11.35
N GLY A 123 -7.16 -23.86 -11.07
CA GLY A 123 -7.26 -25.28 -10.78
C GLY A 123 -7.57 -25.57 -9.31
N VAL A 124 -7.01 -26.66 -8.77
CA VAL A 124 -7.28 -27.11 -7.39
C VAL A 124 -6.43 -26.35 -6.36
N ILE A 125 -5.15 -26.14 -6.67
CA ILE A 125 -4.17 -25.50 -5.79
C ILE A 125 -3.18 -24.67 -6.61
N LEU A 126 -2.57 -23.66 -5.96
CA LEU A 126 -1.48 -22.89 -6.52
C LEU A 126 -0.26 -23.79 -6.79
N PRO A 127 0.56 -23.48 -7.81
CA PRO A 127 1.70 -24.30 -8.20
C PRO A 127 2.68 -24.51 -7.04
N HIS A 128 3.31 -25.68 -7.03
CA HIS A 128 4.28 -26.04 -6.00
C HIS A 128 5.55 -25.19 -6.08
N VAL A 129 5.98 -24.64 -4.95
CA VAL A 129 7.29 -23.97 -4.79
C VAL A 129 8.33 -25.02 -4.39
N PRO A 130 9.41 -25.24 -5.16
CA PRO A 130 10.46 -26.18 -4.82
C PRO A 130 11.13 -25.90 -3.47
N ARG A 131 11.73 -26.94 -2.88
CA ARG A 131 12.51 -26.76 -1.63
C ARG A 131 13.65 -25.78 -1.87
N ARG A 132 13.79 -24.80 -0.98
CA ARG A 132 14.76 -23.69 -1.09
C ARG A 132 14.46 -22.72 -2.25
N GLY A 133 13.36 -22.94 -2.96
CA GLY A 133 12.82 -22.00 -3.93
C GLY A 133 12.06 -20.87 -3.25
N THR A 134 11.62 -19.92 -4.06
CA THR A 134 10.76 -18.82 -3.62
C THR A 134 9.70 -18.54 -4.68
N VAL A 135 8.63 -17.87 -4.29
CA VAL A 135 7.64 -17.34 -5.22
C VAL A 135 7.58 -15.82 -5.11
N SER A 136 7.65 -15.17 -6.27
CA SER A 136 7.54 -13.72 -6.43
C SER A 136 6.25 -13.39 -7.14
N VAL A 137 5.52 -12.42 -6.61
CA VAL A 137 4.28 -11.92 -7.20
C VAL A 137 4.46 -10.43 -7.46
N THR A 138 4.41 -10.04 -8.73
CA THR A 138 4.42 -8.62 -9.12
C THR A 138 3.00 -8.15 -9.39
N PHE A 139 2.59 -7.07 -8.73
CA PHE A 139 1.23 -6.55 -8.80
C PHE A 139 1.17 -5.04 -8.67
N VAL A 140 0.09 -4.46 -9.17
CA VAL A 140 -0.24 -3.04 -9.09
C VAL A 140 -1.32 -2.84 -8.04
N ALA A 141 -1.07 -1.93 -7.11
CA ALA A 141 -2.01 -1.57 -6.05
C ALA A 141 -2.15 -0.05 -5.94
N GLY A 142 -3.35 0.42 -5.59
CA GLY A 142 -3.67 1.83 -5.45
C GLY A 142 -5.12 2.16 -5.78
N PHE A 143 -5.66 3.23 -5.19
CA PHE A 143 -7.00 3.71 -5.55
C PHE A 143 -7.02 4.38 -6.94
N GLY A 144 -5.91 5.02 -7.34
CA GLY A 144 -5.76 5.58 -8.68
C GLY A 144 -4.45 6.35 -8.84
N ASP A 145 -4.18 6.79 -10.06
CA ASP A 145 -2.96 7.49 -10.45
C ASP A 145 -3.02 8.98 -10.07
N SER A 146 -4.24 9.49 -9.83
CA SER A 146 -4.50 10.88 -9.46
C SER A 146 -5.09 11.00 -8.06
N TRP A 147 -4.78 12.11 -7.38
CA TRP A 147 -5.26 12.35 -6.02
C TRP A 147 -6.79 12.37 -5.90
N SER A 148 -7.51 12.79 -6.94
CA SER A 148 -8.98 12.85 -6.94
C SER A 148 -9.65 11.47 -6.85
N GLN A 149 -8.91 10.39 -7.11
CA GLN A 149 -9.39 9.01 -7.00
C GLN A 149 -9.23 8.43 -5.58
N VAL A 150 -8.46 9.10 -4.71
CA VAL A 150 -8.31 8.70 -3.31
C VAL A 150 -9.63 8.98 -2.56
N PRO A 151 -10.15 8.03 -1.76
CA PRO A 151 -11.33 8.27 -0.95
C PRO A 151 -11.21 9.52 -0.07
N ALA A 152 -12.24 10.36 -0.09
CA ALA A 152 -12.19 11.71 0.48
C ALA A 152 -11.78 11.76 1.96
N ASP A 153 -12.15 10.76 2.75
CA ASP A 153 -11.77 10.67 4.16
C ASP A 153 -10.31 10.27 4.38
N LEU A 154 -9.74 9.40 3.52
CA LEU A 154 -8.31 9.12 3.51
C LEU A 154 -7.51 10.33 3.04
N ALA A 155 -7.99 11.02 2.00
CA ALA A 155 -7.39 12.26 1.52
C ALA A 155 -7.38 13.33 2.62
N GLN A 156 -8.49 13.51 3.33
CA GLN A 156 -8.57 14.45 4.45
C GLN A 156 -7.63 14.05 5.61
N ALA A 157 -7.55 12.76 5.93
CA ALA A 157 -6.62 12.27 6.95
C ALA A 157 -5.16 12.58 6.60
N VAL A 158 -4.78 12.45 5.32
CA VAL A 158 -3.44 12.82 4.82
C VAL A 158 -3.20 14.30 4.98
N LEU A 159 -4.12 15.17 4.56
CA LEU A 159 -3.95 16.63 4.67
C LEU A 159 -3.79 17.07 6.13
N MET A 160 -4.63 16.56 7.03
CA MET A 160 -4.55 16.84 8.46
C MET A 160 -3.21 16.40 9.08
N LEU A 161 -2.71 15.23 8.67
CA LEU A 161 -1.44 14.70 9.17
C LEU A 161 -0.23 15.44 8.59
N ALA A 162 -0.26 15.76 7.29
CA ALA A 162 0.80 16.52 6.63
C ALA A 162 0.89 17.95 7.19
N ALA A 163 -0.25 18.61 7.44
CA ALA A 163 -0.30 19.92 8.09
C ALA A 163 0.33 19.86 9.49
N ARG A 164 0.01 18.80 10.25
CA ARG A 164 0.62 18.57 11.55
C ARG A 164 2.14 18.44 11.48
N TYR A 165 2.68 17.73 10.49
CA TYR A 165 4.13 17.61 10.29
C TYR A 165 4.78 18.93 9.88
N TYR A 166 4.07 19.75 9.11
CA TYR A 166 4.55 21.09 8.74
C TYR A 166 4.65 22.01 9.96
N GLU A 167 3.63 22.01 10.82
CA GLU A 167 3.53 22.88 12.00
C GLU A 167 4.42 22.42 13.17
N ASP A 168 4.48 21.11 13.44
CA ASP A 168 5.20 20.54 14.57
C ASP A 168 6.43 19.76 14.10
N ARG A 169 7.55 20.48 13.94
CA ARG A 169 8.82 19.94 13.42
C ARG A 169 9.73 19.36 14.51
N GLY A 170 9.37 19.54 15.78
CA GLY A 170 10.13 19.08 16.94
C GLY A 170 9.59 17.76 17.51
N HIS A 171 10.43 17.06 18.28
CA HIS A 171 9.99 15.87 19.03
C HIS A 171 10.06 16.14 20.53
N ASP A 172 8.94 16.56 21.13
CA ASP A 172 8.87 16.84 22.57
C ASP A 172 8.54 15.60 23.44
N GLY A 173 8.64 14.38 22.89
CA GLY A 173 8.48 13.11 23.62
C GLY A 173 7.08 12.82 24.21
N THR A 174 6.21 13.82 24.27
CA THR A 174 4.90 13.81 24.95
C THR A 174 3.71 13.77 23.98
N LYS A 175 3.96 13.91 22.67
CA LYS A 175 2.94 13.95 21.60
C LYS A 175 3.07 12.83 20.57
N GLY A 176 3.54 11.64 20.98
CA GLY A 176 3.85 10.53 20.07
C GLY A 176 2.65 9.82 19.42
N GLY A 177 1.42 10.25 19.70
CA GLY A 177 0.21 9.65 19.17
C GLY A 177 -0.24 10.30 17.85
N MET A 178 -0.79 9.48 16.94
CA MET A 178 -1.51 10.00 15.78
C MET A 178 -2.69 10.87 16.27
N PRO A 179 -2.92 12.06 15.69
CA PRO A 179 -4.04 12.91 16.10
C PRO A 179 -5.37 12.13 16.07
N PHE A 180 -6.23 12.37 17.06
CA PHE A 180 -7.49 11.62 17.19
C PHE A 180 -8.35 11.71 15.94
N GLY A 181 -8.49 12.91 15.35
CA GLY A 181 -9.26 13.11 14.12
C GLY A 181 -8.72 12.28 12.94
N VAL A 182 -7.40 12.17 12.79
CA VAL A 182 -6.77 11.33 11.77
C VAL A 182 -7.07 9.85 12.05
N SER A 183 -6.92 9.41 13.30
CA SER A 183 -7.20 8.03 13.71
C SER A 183 -8.65 7.63 13.43
N ALA A 184 -9.61 8.50 13.77
CA ALA A 184 -11.04 8.25 13.57
C ALA A 184 -11.41 8.08 12.07
N LEU A 185 -10.79 8.86 11.18
CA LEU A 185 -11.02 8.77 9.73
C LEU A 185 -10.48 7.46 9.15
N ILE A 186 -9.30 7.02 9.59
CA ILE A 186 -8.64 5.85 9.00
C ILE A 186 -9.12 4.51 9.58
N GLU A 187 -9.84 4.52 10.71
CA GLU A 187 -10.19 3.30 11.44
C GLU A 187 -11.00 2.31 10.60
N ARG A 188 -11.96 2.81 9.80
CA ARG A 188 -12.80 1.96 8.91
C ARG A 188 -12.01 1.25 7.81
N TRP A 189 -10.83 1.77 7.47
CA TRP A 189 -9.96 1.23 6.42
C TRP A 189 -9.00 0.18 6.95
N ARG A 190 -8.83 0.12 8.26
CA ARG A 190 -7.91 -0.81 8.91
C ARG A 190 -8.34 -2.24 8.66
N GLN A 191 -7.38 -3.10 8.31
CA GLN A 191 -7.66 -4.53 8.24
C GLN A 191 -7.93 -5.08 9.64
N VAL A 192 -9.20 -5.42 9.90
CA VAL A 192 -9.56 -6.17 11.11
C VAL A 192 -9.10 -7.61 10.94
N ARG A 193 -8.26 -8.07 11.86
CA ARG A 193 -7.75 -9.45 11.91
C ARG A 193 -8.35 -10.13 13.15
N THR A 194 -9.44 -10.87 12.96
CA THR A 194 -10.07 -11.67 14.02
C THR A 194 -9.44 -13.04 14.19
N LEU A 195 -8.70 -13.51 13.18
CA LEU A 195 -7.97 -14.78 13.20
C LEU A 195 -6.51 -14.55 13.61
N ALA A 196 -6.15 -14.98 14.81
CA ALA A 196 -4.77 -14.98 15.33
C ALA A 196 -4.12 -16.37 15.30
N GLY A 197 -4.80 -17.39 14.75
CA GLY A 197 -4.37 -18.78 14.76
C GLY A 197 -4.09 -19.36 13.37
N ARG A 198 -3.33 -20.45 13.35
CA ARG A 198 -3.04 -21.29 12.17
C ARG A 198 -4.38 -21.77 11.58
N GLY A 199 -4.84 -21.13 10.52
CA GLY A 199 -6.00 -21.57 9.75
C GLY A 199 -5.86 -23.05 9.42
N SER A 200 -6.93 -23.80 9.64
CA SER A 200 -7.07 -25.25 9.65
C SER A 200 -6.09 -26.00 8.74
N ARG A 201 -5.03 -26.57 9.32
CA ARG A 201 -4.44 -27.80 8.77
C ARG A 201 -5.47 -28.89 9.01
N GLU A 202 -6.47 -29.01 8.16
CA GLU A 202 -7.28 -30.23 8.14
C GLU A 202 -6.37 -31.38 7.70
N ALA A 203 -5.94 -32.14 8.70
CA ALA A 203 -5.44 -33.48 8.56
C ALA A 203 -6.53 -34.32 7.89
N ARG A 204 -6.40 -34.57 6.59
CA ARG A 204 -7.08 -35.70 5.97
C ARG A 204 -6.23 -36.94 6.23
N ARG A 205 -6.69 -37.76 7.16
CA ARG A 205 -6.30 -39.18 7.25
C ARG A 205 -6.81 -39.94 6.03
#